data_AF-A0A3N5P1U6-F1
#
_entry.id   AF-A0A3N5P1U6-F1
#
_cell.length_a   1.000
_cell.length_b   1.000
_cell.length_c   1.000
_cell.angle_alpha   90.00
_cell.angle_beta   90.00
_cell.angle_gamma   90.00
#
_symmetry.space_group_name_H-M   'P 1'
#
loop_
_entity.id
_entity.type
_entity.pdbx_description
1 polymer ?
#
loop_
_entity_poly.entity_id
_entity_poly.type
_entity_poly.pdbx_seq_one_letter_code
_entity_poly.pdbx_strand_id
1 'polypeptide(L)'
;MRKIFRRIAENTAHAVGTSWAFLLALLTIVVWALTGPYFSYSDTWQLFINTGTTIVTFLMVFLIQNTQNRETRIVALKLDELLRGVEGARTGLVELDHMSDEDLELVQQEFARMRDKYAPLIDDDLAHVERELRARQQRV
;
A
#
# COMPACT_ATOMS: atom_id res chain seq x y z
N MET A 1 3.07 27.36 -1.47
CA MET A 1 4.08 26.29 -1.62
C MET A 1 3.51 24.88 -1.71
N ARG A 2 2.66 24.39 -0.78
CA ARG A 2 2.06 23.02 -0.83
C ARG A 2 1.41 22.64 -2.17
N LYS A 3 0.67 23.54 -2.83
CA LYS A 3 0.00 23.24 -4.11
C LYS A 3 0.99 23.05 -5.29
N ILE A 4 2.09 23.80 -5.31
CA ILE A 4 3.11 23.73 -6.38
C ILE A 4 3.95 22.47 -6.20
N PHE A 5 4.44 22.23 -4.98
CA PHE A 5 5.14 20.98 -4.64
C PHE A 5 4.29 19.77 -4.97
N ARG A 6 3.00 19.79 -4.58
CA ARG A 6 2.06 18.70 -4.90
C ARG A 6 1.92 18.48 -6.40
N ARG A 7 1.74 19.53 -7.20
CA ARG A 7 1.57 19.40 -8.64
C ARG A 7 2.84 18.89 -9.34
N ILE A 8 4.01 19.31 -8.87
CA ILE A 8 5.29 18.78 -9.34
C ILE A 8 5.43 17.31 -8.92
N ALA A 9 5.12 16.97 -7.67
CA ALA A 9 5.23 15.61 -7.17
C ALA A 9 4.31 14.64 -7.92
N GLU A 10 3.03 14.99 -8.08
CA GLU A 10 2.05 14.20 -8.82
C GLU A 10 2.45 14.05 -10.30
N ASN A 11 2.85 15.15 -10.96
CA ASN A 11 3.27 15.09 -12.37
C ASN A 11 4.55 14.27 -12.57
N THR A 12 5.54 14.42 -11.67
CA THR A 12 6.80 13.66 -11.74
C THR A 12 6.55 12.19 -11.43
N ALA A 13 5.74 11.86 -10.43
CA ALA A 13 5.38 10.47 -10.13
C ALA A 13 4.66 9.80 -11.32
N HIS A 14 3.71 10.50 -11.95
CA HIS A 14 3.06 10.01 -13.16
C HIS A 14 4.03 9.85 -14.33
N ALA A 15 4.91 10.82 -14.56
CA ALA A 15 5.89 10.77 -15.64
C ALA A 15 6.87 9.60 -15.47
N VAL A 16 7.43 9.43 -14.27
CA VAL A 16 8.42 8.37 -13.96
C VAL A 16 7.77 6.97 -13.95
N GLY A 17 6.46 6.88 -13.68
CA GLY A 17 5.71 5.62 -13.74
C GLY A 17 5.34 5.15 -15.16
N THR A 18 5.61 5.93 -16.20
CA THR A 18 5.27 5.54 -17.58
C THR A 18 6.29 4.57 -18.19
N SER A 19 5.84 3.72 -19.11
CA SER A 19 6.72 2.85 -19.91
C SER A 19 7.80 3.62 -20.67
N TRP A 20 7.51 4.87 -21.06
CA TRP A 20 8.47 5.77 -21.71
C TRP A 20 9.61 6.20 -20.78
N ALA A 21 9.32 6.50 -19.51
CA ALA A 21 10.36 6.82 -18.53
C ALA A 21 11.29 5.63 -18.27
N PHE A 22 10.74 4.41 -18.22
CA PHE A 22 11.54 3.20 -18.13
C PHE A 22 12.48 3.03 -19.34
N LEU A 23 11.96 3.22 -20.57
CA LEU A 23 12.77 3.16 -21.78
C LEU A 23 13.88 4.21 -21.80
N LEU A 24 13.60 5.45 -21.36
CA LEU A 24 14.60 6.51 -21.24
C LEU A 24 15.66 6.19 -20.17
N ALA A 25 15.27 5.63 -19.04
CA ALA A 25 16.20 5.19 -18.00
C ALA A 25 17.11 4.07 -18.52
N LEU A 26 16.55 3.09 -19.23
CA LEU A 26 17.30 2.00 -19.84
C LEU A 26 18.29 2.53 -20.90
N LEU A 27 17.83 3.43 -21.78
CA LEU A 27 18.69 4.07 -22.78
C LEU A 27 19.84 4.83 -22.11
N THR A 28 19.56 5.54 -21.01
CA THR A 28 20.59 6.26 -20.23
C THR A 28 21.66 5.30 -19.71
N ILE A 29 21.26 4.13 -19.18
CA ILE A 29 22.20 3.10 -18.71
C ILE A 29 23.03 2.53 -19.87
N VAL A 30 22.41 2.27 -21.03
CA VAL A 30 23.09 1.77 -22.22
C VAL A 30 24.12 2.79 -22.73
N VAL A 31 23.73 4.06 -22.88
CA VAL A 31 24.63 5.14 -23.31
C VAL A 31 25.79 5.28 -22.32
N TRP A 32 25.51 5.30 -21.02
CA TRP A 32 26.56 5.31 -20.00
C TRP A 32 27.53 4.15 -20.20
N ALA A 33 27.04 2.90 -20.27
CA ALA A 33 27.88 1.71 -20.46
C ALA A 33 28.75 1.80 -21.73
N LEU A 34 28.20 2.28 -22.84
CA LEU A 34 28.92 2.46 -24.11
C LEU A 34 30.00 3.55 -24.04
N THR A 35 29.86 4.54 -23.17
CA THR A 35 30.92 5.54 -22.92
C THR A 35 32.03 5.02 -22.02
N GLY A 36 31.82 3.92 -21.29
CA GLY A 36 32.80 3.32 -20.37
C GLY A 36 34.19 3.05 -20.98
N PRO A 37 34.30 2.41 -22.17
CA PRO A 37 35.58 2.17 -22.82
C PRO A 37 36.36 3.46 -23.12
N TYR A 38 35.69 4.56 -23.48
CA TYR A 38 36.34 5.84 -23.73
C TYR A 38 36.97 6.43 -22.45
N PHE A 39 36.32 6.23 -21.31
CA PHE A 39 36.80 6.66 -20.00
C PHE A 39 37.59 5.59 -19.25
N SER A 40 37.97 4.49 -19.91
CA SER A 40 38.67 3.35 -19.32
C SER A 40 37.99 2.80 -18.05
N TYR A 41 36.66 2.91 -17.97
CA TYR A 41 35.87 2.54 -16.79
C TYR A 41 36.36 3.16 -15.46
N SER A 42 36.88 4.39 -15.53
CA SER A 42 37.44 5.12 -14.38
C SER A 42 36.48 5.30 -13.21
N ASP A 43 37.03 5.51 -12.01
CA ASP A 43 36.28 5.77 -10.79
C ASP A 43 35.35 6.98 -10.92
N THR A 44 35.79 8.05 -11.61
CA THR A 44 34.97 9.23 -11.85
C THR A 44 33.76 8.92 -12.74
N TRP A 45 33.94 8.09 -13.77
CA TRP A 45 32.86 7.66 -14.66
C TRP A 45 31.80 6.81 -13.93
N GLN A 46 32.23 5.91 -13.02
CA GLN A 46 31.32 5.16 -12.16
C GLN A 46 30.64 6.06 -11.12
N LEU A 47 31.38 7.01 -10.54
CA LEU A 47 30.87 7.94 -9.53
C LEU A 47 29.71 8.77 -10.07
N PHE A 48 29.75 9.21 -11.33
CA PHE A 48 28.66 9.98 -11.93
C PHE A 48 27.34 9.24 -11.92
N ILE A 49 27.31 7.98 -12.39
CA ILE A 49 26.06 7.22 -12.42
C ILE A 49 25.60 6.88 -11.01
N ASN A 50 26.50 6.42 -10.14
CA ASN A 50 26.17 6.03 -8.78
C ASN A 50 25.61 7.21 -7.97
N THR A 51 26.25 8.38 -8.08
CA THR A 51 25.79 9.59 -7.38
C THR A 51 24.45 10.06 -7.95
N GLY A 52 24.32 10.08 -9.27
CA GLY A 52 23.09 10.50 -9.94
C GLY A 52 21.89 9.62 -9.59
N THR A 53 22.04 8.30 -9.73
CA THR A 53 20.96 7.34 -9.40
C THR A 53 20.60 7.39 -7.93
N THR A 54 21.57 7.58 -7.02
CA THR A 54 21.31 7.70 -5.59
C THR A 54 20.46 8.94 -5.28
N ILE A 55 20.79 10.10 -5.85
CA ILE A 55 20.00 11.33 -5.67
C ILE A 55 18.59 11.13 -6.23
N VAL A 56 18.46 10.58 -7.44
CA VAL A 56 17.15 10.31 -8.06
C VAL A 56 16.32 9.36 -7.21
N THR A 57 16.92 8.28 -6.71
CA THR A 57 16.27 7.30 -5.84
C THR A 57 15.80 7.95 -4.54
N PHE A 58 16.66 8.74 -3.91
CA PHE A 58 16.31 9.46 -2.68
C PHE A 58 15.10 10.38 -2.90
N LEU A 59 15.09 11.16 -3.99
CA LEU A 59 13.94 11.98 -4.36
C LEU A 59 12.71 11.13 -4.66
N MET A 60 12.87 10.00 -5.35
CA MET A 60 11.79 9.09 -5.70
C MET A 60 11.12 8.50 -4.45
N VAL A 61 11.86 8.19 -3.39
CA VAL A 61 11.28 7.75 -2.11
C VAL A 61 10.29 8.79 -1.57
N PHE A 62 10.64 10.07 -1.56
CA PHE A 62 9.69 11.12 -1.12
C PHE A 62 8.48 11.26 -2.05
N LEU A 63 8.68 11.13 -3.37
CA LEU A 63 7.59 11.20 -4.34
C LEU A 63 6.62 10.03 -4.19
N ILE A 64 7.16 8.82 -4.05
CA ILE A 64 6.39 7.60 -3.80
C ILE A 64 5.63 7.75 -2.49
N GLN A 65 6.29 8.15 -1.40
CA GLN A 65 5.62 8.36 -0.10
C GLN A 65 4.50 9.41 -0.21
N ASN A 66 4.71 10.53 -0.93
CA ASN A 66 3.66 11.53 -1.10
C ASN A 66 2.43 10.96 -1.84
N THR A 67 2.68 10.23 -2.92
CA THR A 67 1.64 9.62 -3.74
C THR A 67 0.91 8.52 -2.96
N GLN A 68 1.65 7.62 -2.32
CA GLN A 68 1.11 6.55 -1.47
C GLN A 68 0.30 7.11 -0.31
N ASN A 69 0.79 8.10 0.42
CA ASN A 69 0.05 8.71 1.54
C ASN A 69 -1.30 9.29 1.07
N ARG A 70 -1.35 9.86 -0.14
CA ARG A 70 -2.59 10.37 -0.74
C ARG A 70 -3.53 9.24 -1.16
N GLU A 71 -3.00 8.20 -1.80
CA GLU A 71 -3.77 7.03 -2.23
C GLU A 71 -4.39 6.29 -1.04
N THR A 72 -3.62 6.06 0.03
CA THR A 72 -4.12 5.45 1.28
C THR A 72 -5.29 6.24 1.85
N ARG A 73 -5.18 7.57 1.93
CA ARG A 73 -6.28 8.43 2.41
C ARG A 73 -7.53 8.36 1.50
N ILE A 74 -7.35 8.28 0.19
CA ILE A 74 -8.48 8.15 -0.74
C ILE A 74 -9.18 6.80 -0.56
N VAL A 75 -8.42 5.73 -0.34
CA VAL A 75 -8.98 4.41 -0.07
C VAL A 75 -9.78 4.42 1.24
N ALA A 76 -9.23 5.00 2.31
CA ALA A 76 -9.94 5.17 3.58
C ALA A 76 -11.28 5.89 3.38
N LEU A 77 -11.29 7.06 2.75
CA LEU A 77 -12.51 7.83 2.48
C LEU A 77 -13.55 7.08 1.62
N LYS A 78 -13.11 6.22 0.69
CA LYS A 78 -14.03 5.37 -0.08
C LYS A 78 -14.66 4.28 0.78
N LEU A 79 -13.89 3.67 1.68
CA LEU A 79 -14.39 2.67 2.63
C LEU A 79 -15.36 3.30 3.63
N ASP A 80 -15.04 4.50 4.10
CA ASP A 80 -15.88 5.31 4.98
C ASP A 80 -17.27 5.58 4.37
N GLU A 81 -17.31 5.93 3.10
CA GLU A 81 -18.57 6.12 2.37
C GLU A 81 -19.36 4.82 2.22
N LEU A 82 -18.68 3.70 1.93
CA LEU A 82 -19.32 2.39 1.87
C LEU A 82 -19.88 1.98 3.24
N LEU A 83 -19.14 2.20 4.33
CA LEU A 83 -19.59 1.90 5.69
C LEU A 83 -20.80 2.76 6.09
N ARG A 84 -20.84 4.04 5.68
CA ARG A 84 -22.02 4.89 5.90
C ARG A 84 -23.27 4.40 5.15
N GLY A 85 -23.10 3.75 4.00
CA GLY A 85 -24.20 3.24 3.17
C GLY A 85 -24.73 1.86 3.55
N VAL A 86 -24.06 1.11 4.45
CA VAL A 86 -24.48 -0.24 4.85
C VAL A 86 -25.35 -0.19 6.11
N GLU A 87 -26.60 -0.64 6.01
CA GLU A 87 -27.50 -0.77 7.17
C GLU A 87 -26.91 -1.72 8.22
N GLY A 88 -26.80 -1.24 9.46
CA GLY A 88 -26.20 -2.00 10.57
C GLY A 88 -24.67 -1.92 10.68
N ALA A 89 -23.99 -1.23 9.76
CA ALA A 89 -22.57 -0.94 9.92
C ALA A 89 -22.35 0.07 11.06
N ARG A 90 -21.27 -0.11 11.83
CA ARG A 90 -20.91 0.79 12.93
C ARG A 90 -20.30 2.07 12.37
N THR A 91 -21.14 3.09 12.15
CA THR A 91 -20.72 4.41 11.64
C THR A 91 -19.66 5.10 12.52
N GLY A 92 -19.52 4.71 13.79
CA GLY A 92 -18.43 5.19 14.67
C GLY A 92 -17.02 4.78 14.23
N LEU A 93 -16.87 3.82 13.30
CA LEU A 93 -15.59 3.38 12.74
C LEU A 93 -15.17 4.19 11.49
N VAL A 94 -15.97 5.18 11.08
CA VAL A 94 -15.78 5.95 9.84
C VAL A 94 -14.66 7.00 9.97
N GLU A 95 -14.08 7.18 11.16
CA GLU A 95 -13.00 8.16 11.39
C GLU A 95 -11.90 7.61 12.31
N LEU A 96 -11.55 6.32 12.15
CA LEU A 96 -10.48 5.69 12.94
C LEU A 96 -9.14 6.43 12.82
N ASP A 97 -8.86 7.06 11.68
CA ASP A 97 -7.63 7.82 11.39
C ASP A 97 -7.41 9.03 12.32
N HIS A 98 -8.46 9.49 13.02
CA HIS A 98 -8.43 10.66 13.90
C HIS A 98 -8.57 10.30 15.39
N MET A 99 -8.73 9.01 15.70
CA MET A 99 -8.83 8.53 17.07
C MET A 99 -7.46 8.55 17.75
N SER A 100 -7.46 8.71 19.08
CA SER A 100 -6.23 8.53 19.85
C SER A 100 -5.81 7.07 19.85
N ASP A 101 -4.53 6.80 20.09
CA ASP A 101 -4.03 5.42 20.22
C ASP A 101 -4.79 4.65 21.31
N GLU A 102 -5.14 5.32 22.42
CA GLU A 102 -5.95 4.75 23.50
C GLU A 102 -7.35 4.35 23.03
N ASP A 103 -8.01 5.21 22.25
CA ASP A 103 -9.34 4.91 21.71
C ASP A 103 -9.29 3.78 20.66
N LEU A 104 -8.23 3.71 19.85
CA LEU A 104 -8.00 2.62 18.91
C LEU A 104 -7.81 1.28 19.63
N GLU A 105 -7.05 1.26 20.73
CA GLU A 105 -6.90 0.08 21.57
C GLU A 105 -8.25 -0.39 22.14
N LEU A 106 -9.09 0.53 22.59
CA LEU A 106 -10.43 0.20 23.08
C LEU A 106 -11.30 -0.46 22.00
N VAL A 107 -11.29 0.08 20.79
CA VAL A 107 -12.00 -0.51 19.64
C VAL A 107 -11.44 -1.90 19.32
N GLN A 108 -10.12 -2.07 19.29
CA GLN A 108 -9.48 -3.38 19.05
C GLN A 108 -9.84 -4.40 20.13
N GLN A 109 -9.86 -4.00 21.41
CA GLN A 109 -10.26 -4.86 22.53
C GLN A 109 -11.72 -5.28 22.41
N GLU A 110 -12.61 -4.38 21.96
CA GLU A 110 -14.01 -4.72 21.73
C GLU A 110 -14.15 -5.76 20.60
N PHE A 111 -13.41 -5.60 19.49
CA PHE A 111 -13.38 -6.59 18.42
C PHE A 111 -12.83 -7.94 18.88
N ALA A 112 -11.75 -7.94 19.67
CA ALA A 112 -11.20 -9.16 20.26
C ALA A 112 -12.24 -9.86 21.14
N ARG A 113 -12.94 -9.10 22.00
CA ARG A 113 -14.00 -9.64 22.85
C ARG A 113 -15.17 -10.21 22.04
N MET A 114 -15.58 -9.54 20.97
CA MET A 114 -16.62 -10.06 20.07
C MET A 114 -16.16 -11.35 19.41
N ARG A 115 -14.96 -11.39 18.85
CA ARG A 115 -14.39 -12.61 18.27
C ARG A 115 -14.37 -13.75 19.27
N ASP A 116 -13.88 -13.51 20.49
CA ASP A 116 -13.78 -14.56 21.50
C ASP A 116 -15.16 -15.03 22.00
N LYS A 117 -16.17 -14.16 21.96
CA LYS A 117 -17.57 -14.51 22.27
C LYS A 117 -18.21 -15.36 21.17
N TYR A 118 -17.95 -15.07 19.90
CA TYR A 118 -18.60 -15.73 18.76
C TYR A 118 -17.79 -16.90 18.18
N ALA A 119 -16.47 -16.96 18.37
CA ALA A 119 -15.63 -18.06 17.90
C ALA A 119 -16.11 -19.44 18.41
N PRO A 120 -16.47 -19.62 19.70
CA PRO A 120 -16.99 -20.90 20.17
C PRO A 120 -18.33 -21.30 19.54
N LEU A 121 -19.18 -20.32 19.20
CA LEU A 121 -20.45 -20.56 18.52
C LEU A 121 -20.24 -21.00 17.08
N ILE A 122 -19.30 -20.38 16.38
CA ILE A 122 -18.94 -20.75 15.00
C ILE A 122 -18.29 -22.13 14.97
N ASP A 123 -17.42 -22.45 15.92
CA ASP A 123 -16.78 -23.77 16.01
C ASP A 123 -17.78 -24.88 16.30
N ASP A 124 -18.77 -24.64 17.18
CA ASP A 124 -19.82 -25.62 17.48
C ASP A 124 -20.77 -25.83 16.28
N ASP A 125 -21.17 -24.75 15.60
CA ASP A 125 -21.99 -24.81 14.38
C ASP A 125 -21.25 -25.55 13.25
N LEU A 126 -19.95 -25.28 13.05
CA LEU A 126 -19.12 -25.99 12.08
C LEU A 126 -19.01 -27.48 12.43
N ALA A 127 -18.78 -27.81 13.70
CA ALA A 127 -18.74 -29.19 14.16
C ALA A 127 -20.10 -29.89 14.00
N HIS A 128 -21.21 -29.16 14.13
CA HIS A 128 -22.55 -29.69 13.88
C HIS A 128 -22.77 -29.99 12.39
N VAL A 129 -22.45 -29.05 11.51
CA VAL A 129 -22.54 -29.22 10.05
C VAL A 129 -21.66 -30.36 9.56
N GLU A 130 -20.43 -30.49 10.08
CA GLU A 130 -19.53 -31.56 9.70
C GLU A 130 -20.07 -32.94 10.12
N ARG A 131 -20.68 -33.03 11.31
CA ARG A 131 -21.36 -34.25 11.78
C ARG A 131 -22.55 -34.61 10.90
N GLU A 132 -23.36 -33.64 10.48
CA GLU A 132 -24.48 -33.87 9.57
C GLU A 132 -24.01 -34.34 8.17
N LEU A 133 -22.97 -33.71 7.62
CA LEU A 133 -22.41 -34.09 6.33
C LEU A 133 -21.87 -35.52 6.35
N ARG A 134 -21.13 -35.90 7.40
CA ARG A 134 -20.64 -37.27 7.59
C ARG A 134 -21.81 -38.27 7.70
N ALA A 135 -22.86 -37.94 8.46
CA ALA A 135 -24.04 -38.78 8.60
C ALA A 135 -24.82 -38.94 7.28
N ARG A 136 -24.85 -37.91 6.42
CA ARG A 136 -25.45 -37.99 5.08
C ARG A 136 -24.61 -38.81 4.10
N GLN A 137 -23.29 -38.69 4.14
CA GLN A 137 -22.37 -39.47 3.31
C GLN A 137 -22.40 -40.98 3.64
N GLN A 138 -22.70 -41.36 4.89
CA GLN A 138 -22.84 -42.76 5.29
C GLN A 138 -24.20 -43.39 4.95
N ARG A 139 -25.18 -42.59 4.52
CA ARG A 139 -26.53 -43.06 4.12
C ARG A 139 -26.68 -43.27 2.61
N VAL A 140 -25.63 -43.05 1.83
CA VAL A 140 -25.53 -43.29 0.38
C VAL A 140 -24.56 -44.43 0.13
#